data_AF-A0A533XT91-F1
#
_entry.id   AF-A0A533XT91-F1
#
_cell.length_a   1.000
_cell.length_b   1.000
_cell.length_c   1.000
_cell.angle_alpha   90.00
_cell.angle_beta   90.00
_cell.angle_gamma   90.00
#
_symmetry.space_group_name_H-M   'P 1'
#
loop_
_entity.id
_entity.type
_entity.pdbx_description
1 polymer ?
#
loop_
_entity_poly.entity_id
_entity_poly.type
_entity_poly.pdbx_seq_one_letter_code
_entity_poly.pdbx_strand_id
1 'polypeptide(L)' 'MAPAVKLLLVTMHADPAHVSEAFRAGVSGYILKRSAVSELVLAIRETLNGRHYVTTLFAKVGSGSYPSLPPGFQPRWAS' A
#
# COMPACT_ATOMS: atom_id res chain seq x y z
N MET A 1 -25.54 1.02 6.09
CA MET A 1 -24.41 1.53 5.27
C MET A 1 -23.21 1.66 6.20
N ALA A 2 -22.18 0.82 6.09
CA ALA A 2 -21.02 0.91 6.97
C ALA A 2 -20.14 2.09 6.50
N PRO A 3 -19.98 3.16 7.29
CA PRO A 3 -19.31 4.37 6.83
C PRO A 3 -17.81 4.11 6.70
N ALA A 4 -17.24 4.39 5.52
CA ALA A 4 -15.80 4.52 5.27
C ALA A 4 -14.89 3.42 5.86
N VAL A 5 -15.21 2.13 5.66
CA VAL A 5 -14.31 1.04 6.05
C VAL A 5 -13.00 1.14 5.29
N LYS A 6 -11.88 1.15 6.02
CA LYS A 6 -10.54 1.12 5.44
C LYS A 6 -10.06 -0.33 5.29
N LEU A 7 -9.60 -0.68 4.09
CA LEU A 7 -9.13 -2.03 3.76
C LEU A 7 -7.61 -2.07 3.68
N LEU A 8 -6.99 -2.95 4.46
CA LEU A 8 -5.55 -3.26 4.36
C LEU A 8 -5.38 -4.70 3.87
N LEU A 9 -4.73 -4.86 2.72
CA LEU A 9 -4.43 -6.18 2.17
C LEU A 9 -3.07 -6.64 2.66
N VAL A 10 -3.01 -7.79 3.35
CA VAL A 10 -1.75 -8.38 3.83
C VAL A 10 -1.49 -9.69 3.10
N THR A 11 -0.47 -9.72 2.24
CA THR A 11 -0.27 -10.83 1.28
C THR A 11 1.21 -11.20 1.11
N MET A 12 1.50 -12.39 0.59
CA MET A 12 2.87 -12.77 0.25
C MET A 12 3.29 -12.31 -1.15
N HIS A 13 2.32 -11.93 -1.98
CA HIS A 13 2.55 -11.56 -3.38
C HIS A 13 3.15 -10.16 -3.44
N ALA A 14 4.35 -10.04 -4.01
CA ALA A 14 5.05 -8.78 -4.20
C ALA A 14 5.09 -8.38 -5.68
N ASP A 15 3.97 -8.58 -6.38
CA ASP A 15 3.84 -8.26 -7.80
C ASP A 15 3.20 -6.88 -7.97
N PRO A 16 3.84 -5.95 -8.69
CA PRO A 16 3.29 -4.64 -9.03
C PRO A 16 1.87 -4.67 -9.63
N ALA A 17 1.53 -5.69 -10.43
CA ALA A 17 0.20 -5.80 -11.04
C ALA A 17 -0.90 -6.00 -9.98
N HIS A 18 -0.65 -6.87 -8.98
CA HIS A 18 -1.56 -7.09 -7.87
C HIS A 18 -1.74 -5.84 -7.00
N VAL A 19 -0.71 -5.00 -6.87
CA VAL A 19 -0.79 -3.75 -6.12
C VAL A 19 -1.74 -2.78 -6.82
N SER A 20 -1.57 -2.55 -8.12
CA SER A 20 -2.43 -1.63 -8.89
C SER A 20 -3.89 -2.09 -8.89
N GLU A 21 -4.13 -3.38 -9.09
CA GLU A 21 -5.48 -3.96 -9.07
C GLU A 21 -6.14 -3.83 -7.69
N ALA A 22 -5.41 -4.09 -6.61
CA ALA A 22 -5.91 -3.92 -5.25
C ALA A 22 -6.34 -2.47 -4.98
N PHE A 23 -5.54 -1.48 -5.39
CA PHE A 23 -5.92 -0.08 -5.23
C PHE A 23 -7.13 0.30 -6.09
N ARG A 24 -7.22 -0.21 -7.33
CA ARG A 24 -8.42 -0.05 -8.17
C ARG A 24 -9.67 -0.65 -7.54
N ALA A 25 -9.53 -1.72 -6.75
CA ALA A 25 -10.61 -2.34 -6.00
C ALA A 25 -11.00 -1.59 -4.72
N GLY A 26 -10.35 -0.47 -4.39
CA GLY A 26 -10.67 0.37 -3.23
C GLY A 26 -9.90 0.02 -1.95
N VAL A 27 -8.82 -0.76 -2.06
CA VAL A 27 -7.94 -1.03 -0.92
C VAL A 27 -7.25 0.25 -0.46
N SER A 28 -7.22 0.47 0.85
CA SER A 28 -6.57 1.63 1.48
C SER A 28 -5.06 1.40 1.69
N GLY A 29 -4.59 0.16 1.76
CA GLY A 29 -3.16 -0.12 1.74
C GLY A 29 -2.78 -1.59 1.50
N TYR A 30 -1.52 -1.82 1.11
CA TYR A 30 -0.99 -3.11 0.67
C TYR A 30 0.30 -3.43 1.42
N ILE A 31 0.32 -4.56 2.14
CA ILE A 31 1.39 -4.94 3.06
C ILE A 31 1.86 -6.36 2.73
N LEU A 32 3.17 -6.61 2.76
CA LEU A 32 3.67 -7.97 2.59
C LEU A 32 3.63 -8.73 3.93
N LYS A 33 3.20 -10.00 3.95
CA LYS A 33 3.18 -10.80 5.20
C LYS A 33 4.57 -11.01 5.83
N ARG A 34 5.66 -10.81 5.07
CA ARG A 34 7.04 -10.83 5.56
C ARG A 34 7.53 -9.48 6.10
N SER A 35 6.71 -8.43 6.01
CA SER A 35 7.02 -7.14 6.59
C SER A 35 7.12 -7.21 8.10
N ALA A 36 7.92 -6.31 8.67
CA ALA A 36 8.02 -6.19 10.11
C ALA A 36 6.66 -5.79 10.71
N VAL A 37 6.38 -6.24 11.94
CA VAL A 37 5.16 -5.87 12.66
C VAL A 37 5.02 -4.35 12.82
N SER A 38 6.13 -3.64 12.99
CA SER A 38 6.17 -2.18 13.03
C SER A 38 5.65 -1.52 11.75
N GLU A 39 5.85 -2.16 10.60
CA GLU A 39 5.38 -1.70 9.30
C GLU A 39 3.85 -1.83 9.17
N LEU A 40 3.28 -2.92 9.69
CA LEU A 40 1.83 -3.10 9.78
C LEU A 40 1.19 -2.04 10.68
N VAL A 41 1.78 -1.77 11.84
CA VAL A 41 1.32 -0.73 12.76
C VAL A 41 1.35 0.65 12.10
N LEU A 42 2.42 0.95 11.36
CA LEU A 42 2.53 2.20 10.59
C LEU A 42 1.44 2.29 9.53
N ALA A 43 1.23 1.23 8.74
CA ALA A 43 0.22 1.18 7.69
C ALA A 43 -1.20 1.45 8.24
N ILE A 44 -1.54 0.84 9.38
CA ILE A 44 -2.80 1.08 10.08
C ILE A 44 -2.95 2.57 10.42
N ARG A 45 -1.93 3.17 11.04
CA ARG A 45 -1.95 4.59 11.44
C ARG A 45 -2.08 5.53 10.25
N GLU A 46 -1.37 5.26 9.15
CA GLU A 46 -1.46 6.07 7.93
C GLU A 46 -2.86 5.95 7.29
N THR A 47 -3.38 4.74 7.20
CA THR A 47 -4.71 4.46 6.64
C THR A 47 -5.86 5.09 7.44
N LEU A 48 -5.76 5.09 8.76
CA LEU A 48 -6.73 5.80 9.62
C LEU A 48 -6.69 7.32 9.43
N ASN A 49 -5.53 7.89 9.07
CA ASN A 49 -5.38 9.30 8.71
C ASN A 49 -5.84 9.61 7.27
N GLY A 50 -6.49 8.66 6.58
CA GLY A 50 -6.97 8.84 5.21
C GLY A 50 -5.89 8.70 4.15
N ARG A 51 -4.69 8.24 4.50
CA ARG A 51 -3.57 8.06 3.57
C ARG A 51 -3.50 6.63 3.05
N HIS A 52 -2.98 6.45 1.84
CA HIS A 52 -2.72 5.13 1.30
C HIS A 52 -1.32 4.65 1.71
N TYR A 53 -1.17 3.34 1.98
CA TYR A 53 0.12 2.75 2.37
C TYR A 53 0.50 1.57 1.48
N VAL A 54 1.76 1.49 1.09
CA VAL A 54 2.34 0.33 0.40
C VAL A 54 3.63 -0.04 1.10
N THR A 55 3.82 -1.33 1.37
CA THR A 55 5.01 -1.84 2.03
C THR A 55 6.30 -1.40 1.32
N THR A 56 7.30 -0.99 2.11
CA THR A 56 8.56 -0.42 1.62
C THR A 56 9.45 -1.46 0.93
N LEU A 57 9.17 -2.76 1.09
CA LEU A 57 9.91 -3.81 0.37
C LEU A 57 9.76 -3.73 -1.16
N PHE A 58 8.74 -3.04 -1.68
CA PHE A 58 8.66 -2.69 -3.11
C PHE A 58 9.66 -1.60 -3.51
N ALA A 59 9.99 -0.68 -2.60
CA ALA A 59 10.93 0.43 -2.87
C ALA A 59 12.40 -0.03 -2.95
N LYS A 60 12.73 -1.20 -2.39
CA LYS A 60 14.08 -1.78 -2.42
C LYS A 60 14.36 -2.58 -3.71
N VAL A 61 13.32 -3.01 -4.42
CA VAL A 61 13.45 -3.78 -5.66
C VAL A 61 13.43 -2.82 -6.85
N GLY A 62 14.60 -2.28 -7.16
CA GLY A 62 14.92 -1.79 -8.50
C GLY A 62 14.54 -0.35 -8.80
N SER A 63 15.57 0.42 -9.13
CA SER A 63 15.48 1.57 -10.02
C SER A 63 14.41 1.39 -11.11
N GLY A 64 13.32 2.15 -11.01
CA GLY A 64 12.46 2.51 -12.14
C GLY A 64 11.41 1.48 -12.56
N SER A 65 10.26 1.46 -11.88
CA SER A 65 8.90 1.48 -12.48
C SER A 65 7.88 1.18 -11.39
N TYR A 66 7.25 2.22 -10.85
CA TYR A 66 6.06 2.02 -10.04
C TYR A 66 4.94 1.52 -10.95
N PRO A 67 4.16 0.50 -10.56
CA PRO A 67 2.90 0.23 -11.24
C PRO A 67 2.06 1.50 -11.19
N SER A 68 1.40 1.85 -12.29
CA SER A 68 0.60 3.06 -12.41
C SER A 68 -0.29 3.23 -11.19
N LEU A 69 0.12 4.17 -10.34
CA LEU A 69 -0.58 4.53 -9.12
C LEU A 69 -1.88 5.24 -9.52
N PRO A 70 -2.95 5.14 -8.71
CA PRO A 70 -4.15 5.91 -8.97
C PRO A 70 -3.81 7.41 -9.11
N PRO A 71 -4.47 8.15 -10.03
CA PRO A 71 -4.28 9.60 -10.14
C PRO A 71 -4.44 10.27 -8.76
N GLY A 72 -3.42 11.01 -8.32
CA GLY A 72 -3.42 11.69 -7.01
C GLY A 72 -2.72 10.95 -5.86
N PHE A 73 -2.20 9.73 -6.07
CA PHE A 73 -1.38 9.04 -5.07
C PHE A 73 0.03 9.65 -4.98
N GLN A 74 0.39 10.20 -3.81
CA GLN A 74 1.71 10.77 -3.53
C GLN A 74 2.44 9.93 -2.46
N PRO A 75 3.41 9.06 -2.84
CA PRO A 75 4.17 8.28 -1.88
C PRO A 75 5.19 9.16 -1.15
N ARG A 76 5.10 9.24 0.18
CA ARG A 76 6.01 10.06 1.02
C ARG A 76 7.43 9.50 1.22
N TRP A 77 7.87 8.56 0.38
CA TRP A 77 9.27 8.08 0.36
C TRP A 77 10.01 8.50 -0.92
N ALA A 78 9.30 9.10 -1.87
CA ALA A 78 9.87 9.73 -3.06
C ALA A 78 10.30 11.19 -2.81
N SER A 79 10.47 11.58 -1.54
CA SER A 79 10.94 12.89 -1.07
C SER A 79 12.01 12.72 -0.02
#